data_AF-A0A7S2EG52-F1
#
_entry.id   AF-A0A7S2EG52-F1
#
_cell.length_a   1.000
_cell.length_b   1.000
_cell.length_c   1.000
_cell.angle_alpha   90.00
_cell.angle_beta   90.00
_cell.angle_gamma   90.00
#
_symmetry.space_group_name_H-M   'P 1'
#
loop_
_entity.id
_entity.type
_entity.pdbx_description
1 polymer ?
#
loop_
_entity_poly.entity_id
_entity_poly.type
_entity_poly.pdbx_seq_one_letter_code
_entity_poly.pdbx_strand_id
1 'polypeptide(L)'
;GNSTVKPKRPMTAYNFFFQVERKRILYGDVPLVVCGQKRKTTEDSGMEHKKTKVSFEDLGRKIGQRWKRIEPDSLAHYKTLAEADSKRYRKEMKKYYEDEVTAICMGYNRSDPVLSPSIDIASTSVVKGPTIDGSVGNKTEAATGGPFQTPFAPPPPVSSCEM
;
A
#
# COMPACT_ATOMS: atom_id res chain seq x y z
N GLY A 1 -1.87 16.16 8.23
CA GLY A 1 -2.35 15.49 9.46
C GLY A 1 -1.51 14.26 9.70
N ASN A 2 -0.74 14.23 10.78
CA ASN A 2 0.09 13.08 11.13
C ASN A 2 -0.84 12.02 11.76
N SER A 3 -1.20 11.01 10.96
CA SER A 3 -2.14 9.98 11.39
C SER A 3 -1.37 8.95 12.21
N THR A 4 -1.57 8.95 13.52
CA THR A 4 -1.17 7.87 14.43
C THR A 4 -1.90 6.56 14.11
N VAL A 5 -2.69 6.49 13.04
CA VAL A 5 -3.42 5.28 12.64
C VAL A 5 -2.49 4.36 11.85
N LYS A 6 -2.58 3.06 12.14
CA LYS A 6 -1.85 2.03 11.41
C LYS A 6 -2.10 2.15 9.90
N PRO A 7 -1.04 2.22 9.06
CA PRO A 7 -1.16 2.35 7.62
C PRO A 7 -2.06 1.27 7.00
N LYS A 8 -2.81 1.65 5.96
CA LYS A 8 -3.66 0.71 5.23
C LYS A 8 -2.79 -0.28 4.44
N ARG A 9 -3.18 -1.55 4.44
CA ARG A 9 -2.50 -2.62 3.67
C ARG A 9 -2.33 -2.23 2.20
N PRO A 10 -1.25 -2.68 1.54
CA PRO A 10 -1.01 -2.32 0.17
C PRO A 10 -2.05 -2.95 -0.77
N MET A 11 -2.34 -2.25 -1.85
CA MET A 11 -3.23 -2.71 -2.90
C MET A 11 -2.49 -3.68 -3.84
N THR A 12 -3.15 -4.80 -4.14
CA THR A 12 -2.70 -5.75 -5.15
C THR A 12 -3.03 -5.24 -6.56
N ALA A 13 -2.38 -5.82 -7.58
CA ALA A 13 -2.68 -5.50 -8.97
C ALA A 13 -4.16 -5.72 -9.32
N TYR A 14 -4.74 -6.81 -8.81
CA TYR A 14 -6.17 -7.08 -8.96
C TYR A 14 -7.04 -6.01 -8.31
N ASN A 15 -6.67 -5.49 -7.13
CA ASN A 15 -7.45 -4.44 -6.46
C ASN A 15 -7.48 -3.14 -7.28
N PHE A 16 -6.36 -2.78 -7.92
CA PHE A 16 -6.32 -1.63 -8.83
C PHE A 16 -7.23 -1.85 -10.05
N PHE A 17 -7.09 -3.00 -10.71
CA PHE A 17 -7.96 -3.38 -11.81
C PHE A 17 -9.44 -3.36 -11.43
N PHE A 18 -9.79 -3.93 -10.28
CA PHE A 18 -11.16 -3.99 -9.77
C PHE A 18 -11.73 -2.58 -9.56
N GLN A 19 -10.96 -1.63 -9.04
CA GLN A 19 -11.43 -0.25 -8.88
C GLN A 19 -11.72 0.43 -10.21
N VAL A 20 -10.84 0.26 -11.20
CA VAL A 20 -11.01 0.83 -12.55
C VAL A 20 -12.25 0.23 -13.20
N GLU A 21 -12.34 -1.09 -13.23
CA GLU A 21 -13.47 -1.79 -13.86
C GLU A 21 -14.79 -1.56 -13.11
N ARG A 22 -14.76 -1.45 -11.78
CA ARG A 22 -15.94 -1.09 -11.00
C ARG A 22 -16.44 0.29 -11.37
N LYS A 23 -15.55 1.28 -11.49
CA LYS A 23 -15.93 2.63 -11.93
C LYS A 23 -16.51 2.59 -13.34
N ARG A 24 -15.87 1.85 -14.24
CA ARG A 24 -16.33 1.66 -15.62
C ARG A 24 -17.75 1.08 -15.69
N ILE A 25 -18.06 0.08 -14.87
CA ILE A 25 -19.41 -0.53 -14.86
C ILE A 25 -20.45 0.39 -14.21
N LEU A 26 -20.09 1.12 -13.14
CA LEU A 26 -21.02 1.98 -12.42
C LEU A 26 -21.35 3.28 -13.15
N TYR A 27 -20.37 3.85 -13.84
CA TYR A 27 -20.48 5.16 -14.49
C TYR A 27 -20.57 5.07 -16.02
N GLY A 28 -20.50 3.85 -16.58
CA GLY A 28 -20.57 3.58 -18.01
C GLY A 28 -19.22 3.60 -18.72
N ASP A 29 -19.21 3.08 -19.95
CA ASP A 29 -18.10 3.21 -20.90
C ASP A 29 -18.03 4.66 -21.41
N VAL A 30 -17.63 5.60 -20.54
CA VAL A 30 -17.08 6.86 -21.05
C VAL A 30 -15.80 6.50 -21.80
N PRO A 31 -15.70 6.74 -23.11
CA PRO A 31 -14.47 6.46 -23.84
C PRO A 31 -13.36 7.25 -23.17
N LEU A 32 -12.36 6.52 -22.63
CA LEU A 32 -11.13 7.13 -22.19
C LEU A 32 -10.46 7.67 -23.45
N VAL A 33 -10.72 8.94 -23.79
CA VAL A 33 -10.06 9.62 -24.89
C VAL A 33 -8.57 9.65 -24.56
N VAL A 34 -7.82 8.71 -25.12
CA VAL A 34 -6.37 8.80 -25.22
C VAL A 34 -6.09 9.72 -26.39
N CYS A 35 -6.02 11.02 -26.11
CA CYS A 35 -5.20 11.94 -26.89
C CYS A 35 -4.58 12.92 -25.90
N GLY A 36 -3.25 12.89 -25.82
CA GLY A 36 -2.49 13.62 -24.82
C GLY A 36 -2.68 15.13 -24.96
N GLN A 37 -3.25 15.75 -23.94
CA GLN A 37 -3.15 17.18 -23.69
C GLN A 37 -3.26 17.44 -22.18
N LYS A 38 -2.17 17.95 -21.59
CA LYS A 38 -2.21 18.65 -20.29
C LYS A 38 -3.14 19.86 -20.41
N ARG A 39 -4.22 19.96 -19.63
CA ARG A 39 -4.77 21.20 -19.04
C ARG A 39 -5.53 20.82 -17.75
N LYS A 40 -5.03 21.21 -16.57
CA LYS A 40 -5.19 22.48 -15.82
C LYS A 40 -6.54 22.57 -15.09
N THR A 41 -6.39 22.89 -13.81
CA THR A 41 -7.32 22.87 -12.67
C THR A 41 -8.51 23.82 -12.79
N THR A 42 -9.50 23.54 -11.92
CA THR A 42 -10.70 24.33 -11.57
C THR A 42 -11.74 24.43 -12.69
N GLU A 43 -12.82 23.65 -12.63
CA GLU A 43 -14.14 24.11 -12.16
C GLU A 43 -15.08 22.91 -11.99
N ASP A 44 -15.92 23.06 -10.97
CA ASP A 44 -17.01 22.19 -10.55
C ASP A 44 -18.13 22.23 -11.59
N SER A 45 -18.22 21.20 -12.43
CA SER A 45 -19.39 20.98 -13.28
C SER A 45 -19.77 19.52 -13.24
N GLY A 46 -20.72 19.22 -12.35
CA GLY A 46 -21.30 17.93 -12.11
C GLY A 46 -21.83 17.29 -13.38
N MET A 47 -21.05 16.36 -13.92
CA MET A 47 -21.58 15.37 -14.85
C MET A 47 -22.40 14.41 -14.00
N GLU A 48 -23.72 14.57 -14.04
CA GLU A 48 -24.71 13.70 -13.41
C GLU A 48 -24.61 12.31 -14.06
N HIS A 49 -23.62 11.53 -13.63
CA HIS A 49 -23.46 10.16 -14.07
C HIS A 49 -24.58 9.37 -13.39
N LYS A 50 -25.59 8.99 -14.18
CA LYS A 50 -26.65 8.07 -13.76
C LYS A 50 -26.00 6.80 -13.24
N LYS A 51 -25.87 6.68 -11.92
CA LYS A 51 -25.33 5.51 -11.24
C LYS A 51 -26.26 4.34 -11.53
N THR A 52 -25.84 3.46 -12.43
CA THR A 52 -26.63 2.27 -12.73
C THR A 52 -26.62 1.36 -11.50
N LYS A 53 -27.81 0.89 -11.08
CA LYS A 53 -27.93 -0.04 -9.95
C LYS A 53 -27.55 -1.44 -10.43
N VAL A 54 -26.25 -1.74 -10.48
CA VAL A 54 -25.72 -3.07 -10.76
C VAL A 54 -25.57 -3.83 -9.43
N SER A 55 -25.99 -5.10 -9.40
CA SER A 55 -25.79 -5.96 -8.23
C SER A 55 -24.29 -6.20 -7.99
N PHE A 56 -23.88 -6.32 -6.72
CA PHE A 56 -22.48 -6.60 -6.39
C PHE A 56 -22.00 -7.93 -7.00
N GLU A 57 -22.89 -8.91 -7.09
CA GLU A 57 -22.61 -10.23 -7.66
C GLU A 57 -22.33 -10.17 -9.16
N ASP A 58 -23.17 -9.43 -9.92
CA ASP A 58 -22.95 -9.20 -11.35
C ASP A 58 -21.65 -8.45 -11.62
N LEU A 59 -21.34 -7.47 -10.77
CA LEU A 59 -20.10 -6.72 -10.85
C LEU A 59 -18.89 -7.64 -10.65
N GLY A 60 -18.89 -8.45 -9.58
CA GLY A 60 -17.82 -9.40 -9.30
C GLY A 60 -17.61 -10.41 -10.43
N ARG A 61 -18.71 -10.97 -10.96
CA ARG A 61 -18.67 -11.90 -12.12
C ARG A 61 -18.01 -11.26 -13.34
N LYS A 62 -18.48 -10.08 -13.75
CA LYS A 62 -17.98 -9.38 -14.95
C LYS A 62 -16.50 -9.02 -14.81
N ILE A 63 -16.08 -8.48 -13.66
CA ILE A 63 -14.69 -8.10 -13.42
C ILE A 63 -13.79 -9.34 -13.38
N GLY A 64 -14.24 -10.42 -12.74
CA GLY A 64 -13.50 -11.68 -12.70
C GLY A 64 -13.28 -12.30 -14.08
N GLN A 65 -14.28 -12.25 -14.96
CA GLN A 65 -14.13 -12.71 -16.34
C GLN A 65 -13.14 -11.86 -17.14
N ARG A 66 -13.19 -10.52 -16.98
CA ARG A 66 -12.25 -9.60 -17.66
C ARG A 66 -10.82 -9.78 -17.17
N TRP A 67 -10.62 -9.98 -15.87
CA TRP A 67 -9.28 -10.23 -15.31
C TRP A 67 -8.63 -11.48 -15.90
N LYS A 68 -9.40 -12.57 -16.12
CA LYS A 68 -8.87 -13.79 -16.74
C LYS A 68 -8.46 -13.60 -18.21
N ARG A 69 -9.01 -12.59 -18.89
CA ARG A 69 -8.75 -12.28 -20.31
C ARG A 69 -7.90 -11.03 -20.49
N ILE A 70 -7.28 -10.53 -19.42
CA ILE A 70 -6.49 -9.30 -19.48
C ILE A 70 -5.25 -9.49 -20.34
N GLU A 71 -4.91 -8.47 -21.12
CA GLU A 71 -3.68 -8.42 -21.90
C GLU A 71 -2.45 -8.38 -20.96
N PRO A 72 -1.34 -9.05 -21.31
CA PRO A 72 -0.12 -9.03 -20.51
C PRO A 72 0.43 -7.60 -20.26
N ASP A 73 0.29 -6.69 -21.21
CA ASP A 73 0.76 -5.30 -21.10
C ASP A 73 -0.04 -4.53 -20.05
N SER A 74 -1.38 -4.63 -20.11
CA SER A 74 -2.27 -4.08 -19.09
C SER A 74 -2.01 -4.70 -17.72
N LEU A 75 -1.78 -6.02 -17.65
CA LEU A 75 -1.44 -6.69 -16.41
C LEU A 75 -0.11 -6.18 -15.82
N ALA A 76 0.90 -5.96 -16.67
CA ALA A 76 2.19 -5.41 -16.26
C ALA A 76 2.03 -4.01 -15.64
N HIS A 77 1.21 -3.15 -16.26
CA HIS A 77 0.89 -1.84 -15.70
C HIS A 77 0.32 -1.93 -14.27
N TYR A 78 -0.67 -2.80 -14.04
CA TYR A 78 -1.24 -2.98 -12.69
C TYR A 78 -0.25 -3.60 -11.69
N LYS A 79 0.67 -4.46 -12.14
CA LYS A 79 1.76 -4.98 -11.30
C LYS A 79 2.69 -3.86 -10.85
N THR A 80 3.09 -2.96 -11.76
CA THR A 80 3.92 -1.79 -11.41
C THR A 80 3.23 -0.89 -10.37
N LEU A 81 1.92 -0.66 -10.49
CA LEU A 81 1.15 0.08 -9.49
C LEU A 81 1.14 -0.62 -8.13
N ALA A 82 0.95 -1.94 -8.10
CA ALA A 82 0.97 -2.74 -6.87
C ALA A 82 2.35 -2.74 -6.18
N GLU A 83 3.43 -2.78 -6.96
CA GLU A 83 4.79 -2.68 -6.44
C GLU A 83 5.07 -1.30 -5.84
N ALA A 84 4.63 -0.23 -6.51
CA ALA A 84 4.73 1.14 -5.99
C ALA A 84 3.95 1.29 -4.68
N ASP A 85 2.75 0.73 -4.59
CA ASP A 85 1.91 0.76 -3.40
C ASP A 85 2.51 -0.06 -2.25
N SER A 86 3.13 -1.20 -2.56
CA SER A 86 3.87 -2.01 -1.59
C SER A 86 5.08 -1.26 -1.02
N LYS A 87 5.78 -0.48 -1.86
CA LYS A 87 6.88 0.40 -1.41
C LYS A 87 6.36 1.51 -0.51
N ARG A 88 5.22 2.14 -0.84
CA ARG A 88 4.55 3.12 0.03
C ARG A 88 4.25 2.51 1.40
N TYR A 89 3.55 1.38 1.43
CA TYR A 89 3.17 0.71 2.67
C TYR A 89 4.38 0.36 3.53
N ARG A 90 5.48 -0.14 2.94
CA ARG A 90 6.70 -0.45 3.70
C ARG A 90 7.29 0.80 4.37
N LYS A 91 7.31 1.93 3.66
CA LYS A 91 7.80 3.21 4.21
C LYS A 91 6.89 3.72 5.33
N GLU A 92 5.58 3.70 5.11
CA GLU A 92 4.59 4.14 6.09
C GLU A 92 4.59 3.25 7.34
N MET A 93 4.71 1.93 7.17
CA MET A 93 4.81 0.99 8.29
C MET A 93 6.09 1.18 9.10
N LYS A 94 7.23 1.41 8.43
CA LYS A 94 8.49 1.71 9.12
C LYS A 94 8.34 2.94 10.01
N LYS A 95 7.76 4.02 9.47
CA LYS A 95 7.47 5.24 10.23
C LYS A 95 6.50 4.98 11.37
N TYR A 96 5.43 4.21 11.13
CA TYR A 96 4.45 3.86 12.16
C TYR A 96 5.11 3.13 13.35
N TYR A 97 6.00 2.18 13.08
CA TYR A 97 6.74 1.47 14.14
C TYR A 97 7.77 2.37 14.84
N GLU A 98 8.46 3.25 14.11
CA GLU A 98 9.36 4.24 14.72
C GLU A 98 8.59 5.17 15.67
N ASP A 99 7.42 5.66 15.25
CA ASP A 99 6.54 6.50 16.05
C ASP A 99 5.97 5.72 17.26
N GLU A 100 5.60 4.44 17.07
CA GLU A 100 5.08 3.56 18.13
C GLU A 100 6.15 3.25 19.19
N VAL A 101 7.36 2.90 18.77
CA VAL A 101 8.50 2.68 19.68
C VAL A 101 8.84 3.98 20.41
N THR A 102 8.87 5.12 19.71
CA THR A 102 9.14 6.43 20.33
C THR A 102 8.09 6.77 21.38
N ALA A 103 6.80 6.54 21.08
CA ALA A 103 5.72 6.76 22.04
C ALA A 103 5.90 5.90 23.29
N ILE A 104 6.23 4.61 23.13
CA ILE A 104 6.50 3.70 24.25
C ILE A 104 7.71 4.18 25.07
N CYS A 105 8.82 4.57 24.43
CA CYS A 105 10.01 5.08 25.12
C CYS A 105 9.75 6.39 25.86
N MET A 106 8.84 7.23 25.36
CA MET A 106 8.42 8.47 26.00
C MET A 106 7.33 8.25 27.08
N GLY A 107 6.94 7.00 27.36
CA GLY A 107 5.96 6.66 28.41
C GLY A 107 4.49 6.82 27.99
N TYR A 108 4.20 6.94 26.69
CA TYR A 108 2.83 7.04 26.18
C TYR A 108 2.27 5.66 25.84
N ASN A 109 1.32 5.18 26.64
CA ASN A 109 0.54 3.99 26.33
C ASN A 109 -0.66 4.36 25.43
N ARG A 110 -0.73 3.77 24.24
CA ARG A 110 -1.87 3.96 23.30
C ARG A 110 -3.20 3.39 23.82
N SER A 111 -3.16 2.56 24.86
CA SER A 111 -4.33 1.91 25.45
C SER A 111 -5.14 2.83 26.36
N ASP A 112 -4.60 3.98 26.76
CA ASP A 112 -5.24 4.91 27.67
C ASP A 112 -5.72 6.16 26.91
N PRO A 113 -7.04 6.38 26.74
CA PRO A 113 -7.58 7.56 26.05
C PRO A 113 -7.51 8.84 26.90
N VAL A 114 -6.75 8.87 28.00
CA VAL A 114 -6.75 9.99 28.94
C VAL A 114 -5.32 10.43 29.24
N LEU A 115 -5.09 11.72 28.98
CA LEU A 115 -3.94 12.57 29.29
C LEU A 115 -2.81 12.59 28.26
N SER A 116 -2.90 13.59 27.38
CA SER A 116 -1.71 14.30 26.91
C SER A 116 -0.97 14.90 28.12
N PRO A 117 0.34 14.73 28.26
CA PRO A 117 1.12 15.58 29.14
C PRO A 117 1.07 17.01 28.60
N SER A 118 0.50 17.93 29.38
CA SER A 118 0.87 19.33 29.29
C SER A 118 2.37 19.39 29.57
N ILE A 119 3.17 19.55 28.52
CA ILE A 119 4.59 19.83 28.67
C ILE A 119 4.68 21.31 29.09
N ASP A 120 4.66 21.54 30.40
CA ASP A 120 5.14 22.80 30.95
C ASP A 120 6.68 22.79 30.83
N ILE A 121 7.18 23.36 29.74
CA ILE A 121 8.61 23.65 29.57
C ILE A 121 8.95 24.77 30.54
N ALA A 122 9.23 24.41 31.79
CA ALA A 122 9.95 25.26 32.73
C ALA A 122 10.57 24.40 33.83
N SER A 123 11.74 23.80 33.56
CA SER A 123 12.84 23.84 34.53
C SER A 123 14.14 23.25 33.97
N THR A 124 15.12 24.13 33.98
CA THR A 124 16.55 23.94 33.87
C THR A 124 17.10 22.80 34.73
N SER A 125 17.98 21.96 34.16
CA SER A 125 19.32 21.73 34.72
C SER A 125 20.20 20.96 33.72
N VAL A 126 21.35 21.58 33.45
CA VAL A 126 22.48 21.00 32.73
C VAL A 126 23.06 19.88 33.59
N VAL A 127 23.08 18.64 33.08
CA VAL A 127 23.96 17.59 33.61
C VAL A 127 24.96 17.20 32.52
N LYS A 128 26.22 17.60 32.76
CA LYS A 128 27.41 17.12 32.05
C LYS A 128 27.50 15.59 32.21
N GLY A 129 27.32 14.86 31.12
CA GLY A 129 27.68 13.45 31.06
C GLY A 129 29.21 13.26 31.02
N PRO A 130 29.76 12.16 31.59
CA PRO A 130 31.19 11.88 31.55
C PRO A 130 31.63 11.39 30.16
N THR A 131 32.76 11.92 29.69
CA THR A 131 33.53 11.43 28.56
C THR A 131 33.96 9.98 28.78
N ILE A 132 33.55 9.06 27.92
CA ILE A 132 34.23 7.77 27.75
C ILE A 132 34.89 7.76 26.37
N ASP A 133 36.21 7.70 26.41
CA ASP A 133 37.13 7.56 25.29
C ASP A 133 37.42 6.05 25.09
N GLY A 134 37.64 5.60 23.86
CA GLY A 134 38.03 4.22 23.51
C GLY A 134 37.06 3.56 22.52
N SER A 135 37.31 3.55 21.21
CA SER A 135 38.36 2.83 20.45
C SER A 135 37.94 1.41 19.99
N VAL A 136 37.72 1.32 18.68
CA VAL A 136 38.07 0.23 17.72
C VAL A 136 37.48 -1.17 17.90
N GLY A 137 36.86 -1.67 16.82
CA GLY A 137 36.43 -3.05 16.70
C GLY A 137 35.70 -3.37 15.39
N ASN A 138 36.32 -3.08 14.26
CA ASN A 138 35.90 -3.52 12.93
C ASN A 138 36.10 -5.03 12.80
N LYS A 139 35.03 -5.78 12.54
CA LYS A 139 35.10 -7.12 11.96
C LYS A 139 34.08 -7.24 10.82
N THR A 140 34.64 -7.23 9.62
CA THR A 140 34.11 -7.84 8.41
C THR A 140 33.80 -9.31 8.65
N GLU A 141 32.57 -9.76 8.35
CA GLU A 141 32.34 -11.13 7.88
C GLU A 141 31.29 -11.12 6.77
N ALA A 142 31.74 -11.51 5.59
CA ALA A 142 30.94 -11.85 4.43
C ALA A 142 30.33 -13.24 4.66
N ALA A 143 29.05 -13.42 4.33
CA ALA A 143 28.52 -14.73 3.95
C ALA A 143 27.17 -14.57 3.22
N THR A 144 27.28 -14.66 1.90
CA THR A 144 26.51 -15.62 1.08
C THR A 144 24.99 -15.50 1.08
N GLY A 145 24.49 -14.98 -0.06
CA GLY A 145 23.10 -15.09 -0.45
C GLY A 145 22.64 -16.55 -0.53
N GLY A 146 21.48 -16.80 0.10
CA GLY A 146 20.67 -17.98 -0.16
C GLY A 146 19.61 -17.65 -1.21
N PRO A 147 19.47 -18.42 -2.30
CA PRO A 147 18.43 -18.19 -3.29
C PRO A 147 17.05 -18.50 -2.71
N PHE A 148 16.16 -17.52 -2.86
CA PHE A 148 14.73 -17.62 -2.62
C PHE A 148 14.14 -18.62 -3.63
N GLN A 149 14.00 -19.89 -3.24
CA GLN A 149 13.24 -20.88 -4.00
C GLN A 149 11.97 -21.25 -3.23
N THR A 150 10.87 -20.59 -3.61
CA THR A 150 9.54 -21.19 -3.49
C THR A 150 9.25 -21.93 -4.80
N PRO A 151 9.18 -23.27 -4.84
CA PRO A 151 8.56 -23.94 -5.95
C PRO A 151 7.04 -23.81 -5.79
N PHE A 152 6.45 -22.83 -6.48
CA PHE A 152 5.05 -22.95 -6.87
C PHE A 152 4.98 -24.14 -7.84
N ALA A 153 4.58 -25.30 -7.33
CA ALA A 153 4.25 -26.44 -8.17
C ALA A 153 3.06 -26.06 -9.08
N PRO A 154 3.15 -26.25 -10.40
CA PRO A 154 1.99 -26.13 -11.27
C PRO A 154 0.99 -27.27 -10.96
N PRO A 155 -0.33 -27.06 -11.11
CA PRO A 155 -1.29 -28.16 -11.03
C PRO A 155 -1.01 -29.20 -12.13
N PRO A 156 -1.28 -30.49 -11.89
CA PRO A 156 -1.10 -31.52 -12.90
C PRO A 156 -1.98 -31.25 -14.12
N PRO A 157 -1.55 -31.61 -15.35
CA PRO A 157 -2.42 -31.57 -16.50
C PRO A 157 -3.60 -32.52 -16.28
N VAL A 158 -4.80 -32.03 -16.52
CA VAL A 158 -5.96 -32.90 -16.72
C VAL A 158 -5.68 -33.73 -17.96
N SER A 159 -5.35 -35.01 -17.77
CA SER A 159 -5.29 -35.97 -18.87
C SER A 159 -6.72 -36.18 -19.37
N SER A 160 -6.98 -35.63 -20.54
CA SER A 160 -8.11 -36.00 -21.39
C SER A 160 -7.94 -37.45 -21.83
N CYS A 161 -9.01 -38.26 -21.75
CA CYS A 161 -9.24 -39.33 -22.70
C CYS A 161 -10.73 -39.68 -22.70
N GLU A 162 -11.34 -39.47 -23.87
CA GLU A 162 -12.61 -40.01 -24.28
C GLU A 162 -12.62 -41.54 -24.19
N MET A 163 -13.78 -42.08 -23.78
CA MET A 163 -14.55 -43.11 -24.48
C MET A 163 -16.00 -43.00 -24.03
#